data_AF-A0A1F6G543-F1
#
_entry.id   AF-A0A1F6G543-F1
#
_cell.length_a   1.000
_cell.length_b   1.000
_cell.length_c   1.000
_cell.angle_alpha   90.00
_cell.angle_beta   90.00
_cell.angle_gamma   90.00
#
_symmetry.space_group_name_H-M   'P 1'
#
loop_
_entity.id
_entity.type
_entity.pdbx_description
1 polymer ?
#
loop_
_entity_poly.entity_id
_entity_poly.type
_entity_poly.pdbx_seq_one_letter_code
_entity_poly.pdbx_strand_id
1 'polypeptide(L)'
;MKKLILCAFTFTLLGGALYAQEEASLETFDKCNNWARQYCQAGAHEDAVNAELLRLKNAGIPITLERIKMLSQKIKPATLNQPEQE
;
A
#
# COMPACT_ATOMS: atom_id res chain seq x y z
N MET A 1 28.27 56.34 14.98
CA MET A 1 27.43 55.41 14.20
C MET A 1 28.28 54.25 13.69
N LYS A 2 28.02 53.02 14.16
CA LYS A 2 28.30 51.75 13.46
C LYS A 2 27.94 50.61 14.41
N LYS A 3 26.71 50.09 14.25
CA LYS A 3 26.27 48.84 14.87
C LYS A 3 26.65 47.72 13.91
N LEU A 4 27.65 46.92 14.25
CA LEU A 4 27.93 45.66 13.55
C LEU A 4 27.03 44.60 14.18
N ILE A 5 25.89 44.35 13.54
CA ILE A 5 25.00 43.24 13.87
C ILE A 5 25.61 42.01 13.22
N LEU A 6 26.34 41.23 14.01
CA LEU A 6 26.85 39.92 13.61
C LEU A 6 25.65 38.96 13.65
N CYS A 7 24.97 38.80 12.50
CA CYS A 7 23.95 37.79 12.34
C CYS A 7 24.61 36.41 12.45
N ALA A 8 24.54 35.81 13.63
CA ALA A 8 24.79 34.39 13.82
C ALA A 8 23.75 33.62 13.00
N PHE A 9 24.15 33.22 11.80
CA PHE A 9 23.43 32.28 10.97
C PHE A 9 23.53 30.92 11.66
N THR A 10 22.69 30.70 12.67
CA THR A 10 22.41 29.38 13.20
C THR A 10 21.71 28.61 12.09
N PHE A 11 22.52 28.01 11.21
CA PHE A 11 22.06 27.04 10.24
C PHE A 11 21.74 25.78 11.05
N THR A 12 20.51 25.74 11.55
CA THR A 12 19.87 24.55 12.09
C THR A 12 19.92 23.49 11.00
N LEU A 13 20.93 22.63 11.04
CA LEU A 13 20.95 21.34 10.35
C LEU A 13 19.94 20.43 11.06
N LEU A 14 18.66 20.75 10.88
CA LEU A 14 17.54 19.94 11.31
C LEU A 14 16.56 19.89 10.15
N GLY A 15 16.47 18.74 9.48
CA GLY A 15 15.41 18.52 8.51
C GLY A 15 15.85 17.63 7.37
N GLY A 16 15.45 16.38 7.43
CA GLY A 16 15.59 15.46 6.32
C GLY A 16 16.13 14.09 6.70
N ALA A 17 15.60 13.49 7.77
CA ALA A 17 15.41 12.05 7.71
C ALA A 17 14.52 11.81 6.48
N LEU A 18 15.15 11.51 5.35
CA LEU A 18 14.51 10.87 4.22
C LEU A 18 14.08 9.50 4.75
N TYR A 19 12.94 9.47 5.42
CA TYR A 19 12.16 8.26 5.49
C TYR A 19 11.83 7.95 4.04
N ALA A 20 12.65 7.10 3.41
CA ALA A 20 12.20 6.33 2.28
C ALA A 20 10.90 5.69 2.76
N GLN A 21 9.78 6.23 2.30
CA GLN A 21 8.49 5.61 2.45
C GLN A 21 8.64 4.31 1.68
N GLU A 22 9.01 3.24 2.38
CA GLU A 22 9.03 1.90 1.85
C GLU A 22 7.58 1.65 1.45
N GLU A 23 7.28 1.86 0.16
CA GLU A 23 5.97 1.57 -0.38
C GLU A 23 5.72 0.10 -0.05
N ALA A 24 4.82 -0.17 0.90
CA ALA A 24 4.54 -1.54 1.25
C ALA A 24 4.05 -2.18 -0.05
N SER A 25 4.77 -3.18 -0.51
CA SER A 25 4.43 -3.95 -1.68
C SER A 25 4.02 -5.34 -1.21
N LEU A 26 3.06 -5.95 -1.90
CA LEU A 26 2.76 -7.36 -1.66
C LEU A 26 3.92 -8.20 -2.16
N GLU A 27 4.46 -9.04 -1.28
CA GLU A 27 5.42 -10.05 -1.72
C GLU A 27 4.70 -11.05 -2.61
N THR A 28 5.46 -11.79 -3.43
CA THR A 28 4.88 -12.79 -4.35
C THR A 28 3.97 -13.78 -3.61
N PHE A 29 4.30 -14.14 -2.36
CA PHE A 29 3.50 -15.04 -1.52
C PHE A 29 2.21 -14.41 -0.96
N ASP A 30 2.16 -13.08 -0.86
CA ASP A 30 1.00 -12.34 -0.37
C ASP A 30 -0.05 -12.12 -1.46
N LYS A 31 0.29 -12.35 -2.74
CA LYS A 31 -0.62 -12.14 -3.86
C LYS A 31 -1.68 -13.24 -3.96
N CYS A 32 -2.90 -12.82 -4.30
CA CYS A 32 -4.08 -13.67 -4.48
C CYS A 32 -3.78 -14.88 -5.39
N ASN A 33 -3.22 -14.63 -6.58
CA ASN A 33 -2.95 -15.65 -7.59
C ASN A 33 -1.61 -16.37 -7.41
N ASN A 34 -1.11 -16.48 -6.18
CA ASN A 34 0.03 -17.35 -5.87
C ASN A 34 -0.35 -18.45 -4.88
N TRP A 35 -0.49 -18.14 -3.58
CA TRP A 35 -0.79 -19.16 -2.57
C TRP A 35 -2.26 -19.56 -2.55
N ALA A 36 -3.13 -18.62 -2.95
CA ALA A 36 -4.58 -18.75 -2.85
C ALA A 36 -5.26 -18.91 -4.22
N ARG A 37 -4.55 -19.38 -5.25
CA ARG A 37 -5.05 -19.50 -6.63
C ARG A 37 -6.44 -20.13 -6.75
N GLN A 38 -6.72 -21.16 -5.95
CA GLN A 38 -8.02 -21.82 -5.93
C GLN A 38 -9.20 -20.91 -5.54
N TYR A 39 -8.92 -19.78 -4.90
CA TYR A 39 -9.90 -18.78 -4.49
C TYR A 39 -9.83 -17.50 -5.34
N CYS A 40 -8.88 -17.42 -6.28
CA CYS A 40 -8.55 -16.20 -7.01
C CYS A 40 -8.71 -16.40 -8.52
N GLN A 41 -9.49 -15.52 -9.14
CA GLN A 41 -9.57 -15.42 -10.59
C GLN A 41 -8.59 -14.34 -11.08
N ALA A 42 -7.84 -14.64 -12.14
CA ALA A 42 -6.91 -13.70 -12.76
C ALA A 42 -7.65 -12.50 -13.39
N GLY A 43 -6.95 -11.37 -13.53
CA GLY A 43 -7.48 -10.11 -14.04
C GLY A 43 -8.11 -9.26 -12.94
N ALA A 44 -9.21 -8.56 -13.22
CA ALA A 44 -9.80 -7.56 -12.33
C ALA A 44 -10.07 -8.07 -10.90
N HIS A 45 -10.48 -9.34 -10.76
CA HIS A 45 -10.69 -9.96 -9.45
C HIS A 45 -9.39 -10.06 -8.64
N GLU A 46 -8.30 -10.53 -9.26
CA GLU A 46 -6.98 -10.57 -8.63
C GLU A 46 -6.52 -9.17 -8.23
N ASP A 47 -6.68 -8.18 -9.10
CA ASP A 47 -6.26 -6.80 -8.84
C ASP A 47 -7.01 -6.20 -7.65
N ALA A 48 -8.33 -6.38 -7.59
CA ALA A 48 -9.17 -5.90 -6.50
C ALA A 48 -8.83 -6.56 -5.16
N VAL A 49 -8.59 -7.89 -5.15
CA VAL A 49 -8.17 -8.59 -3.93
C VAL A 49 -6.78 -8.14 -3.50
N ASN A 50 -5.84 -8.01 -4.44
CA ASN A 50 -4.48 -7.53 -4.15
C ASN A 50 -4.48 -6.09 -3.62
N ALA A 51 -5.34 -5.21 -4.14
CA ALA A 51 -5.45 -3.83 -3.63
C ALA A 51 -5.90 -3.81 -2.16
N GLU A 52 -6.87 -4.63 -1.77
CA GLU A 52 -7.33 -4.71 -0.39
C GLU A 52 -6.29 -5.38 0.52
N LEU A 53 -5.61 -6.42 0.04
CA LEU A 53 -4.49 -7.03 0.76
C LEU A 53 -3.36 -6.02 0.99
N LEU A 54 -3.05 -5.19 0.00
CA LEU A 54 -2.07 -4.13 0.11
C LEU A 54 -2.48 -3.08 1.14
N ARG A 55 -3.75 -2.69 1.16
CA ARG A 55 -4.31 -1.78 2.17
C ARG A 55 -4.15 -2.35 3.58
N LEU A 56 -4.39 -3.65 3.77
CA LEU A 56 -4.22 -4.31 5.06
C LEU A 56 -2.74 -4.41 5.47
N LYS A 57 -1.84 -4.70 4.53
CA LYS A 57 -0.39 -4.72 4.77
C LYS A 57 0.13 -3.34 5.18
N ASN A 58 -0.32 -2.29 4.50
CA ASN A 58 -0.04 -0.89 4.85
C ASN A 58 -0.55 -0.50 6.25
N ALA A 59 -1.66 -1.10 6.70
CA ALA A 59 -2.17 -0.93 8.05
C ALA A 59 -1.46 -1.80 9.11
N GLY A 60 -0.38 -2.50 8.74
CA GLY A 60 0.37 -3.40 9.62
C GLY A 60 -0.36 -4.71 9.94
N ILE A 61 -1.40 -5.06 9.17
CA ILE A 61 -2.20 -6.24 9.44
C ILE A 61 -1.65 -7.41 8.60
N PRO A 62 -1.24 -8.53 9.22
CA PRO A 62 -0.53 -9.61 8.53
C PRO A 62 -1.41 -10.31 7.50
N ILE A 63 -0.86 -10.59 6.32
CA ILE A 63 -1.58 -11.29 5.25
C ILE A 63 -1.51 -12.80 5.49
N THR A 64 -2.67 -13.42 5.73
CA THR A 64 -2.81 -14.86 5.96
C THR A 64 -3.68 -15.49 4.88
N LEU A 65 -3.53 -16.81 4.67
CA LEU A 65 -4.33 -17.54 3.68
C LEU A 65 -5.84 -17.42 3.94
N GLU A 66 -6.26 -17.48 5.20
CA GLU A 66 -7.66 -17.32 5.60
C GLU A 66 -8.21 -15.96 5.19
N ARG A 67 -7.40 -14.91 5.35
CA ARG A 67 -7.78 -13.56 4.94
C ARG A 67 -7.86 -13.41 3.43
N ILE A 68 -6.89 -13.97 2.69
CA ILE A 68 -6.95 -13.97 1.23
C ILE A 68 -8.25 -14.65 0.76
N LYS A 69 -8.60 -15.80 1.35
CA LYS A 69 -9.86 -16.51 1.09
C LYS A 69 -11.09 -15.67 1.42
N MET A 70 -11.12 -15.02 2.59
CA MET A 70 -12.24 -14.15 2.97
C MET A 70 -12.43 -12.99 1.99
N LEU A 71 -11.34 -12.32 1.61
CA LEU A 71 -11.39 -11.18 0.70
C LEU A 71 -11.79 -11.59 -0.71
N SER A 72 -11.27 -12.70 -1.21
CA SER A 72 -11.63 -13.19 -2.53
C SER A 72 -13.08 -13.68 -2.61
N GLN A 73 -13.65 -14.18 -1.51
CA GLN A 73 -15.07 -14.50 -1.44
C GLN A 73 -15.97 -13.25 -1.33
N LYS A 74 -15.47 -12.19 -0.66
CA LYS A 74 -16.16 -10.92 -0.51
C LYS A 74 -16.21 -10.15 -1.84
N ILE A 75 -15.13 -10.17 -2.60
CA ILE A 75 -14.99 -9.46 -3.88
C ILE A 75 -15.52 -10.37 -4.98
N LYS A 76 -16.82 -10.25 -5.30
CA LYS A 76 -17.44 -11.07 -6.35
C LYS A 76 -16.93 -10.64 -7.73
N PRO A 77 -16.52 -11.57 -8.61
CA PRO A 77 -16.06 -11.25 -9.97
C PRO A 77 -17.08 -10.45 -10.79
N ALA A 78 -18.38 -10.67 -10.57
CA ALA A 78 -19.45 -10.02 -11.31
C ALA A 78 -19.62 -8.52 -11.00
N THR A 79 -19.09 -8.03 -9.87
CA THR A 79 -19.23 -6.63 -9.43
C THR A 79 -18.15 -5.71 -9.99
N LEU A 80 -17.10 -6.28 -10.62
CA LEU A 80 -15.95 -5.55 -11.14
C LEU A 80 -16.10 -5.12 -12.62
N ASN A 81 -17.25 -5.43 -13.24
CA ASN A 81 -17.62 -4.99 -14.59
C ASN A 81 -18.42 -3.67 -14.59
N GLN A 82 -18.33 -2.87 -13.53
CA GLN A 82 -18.82 -1.49 -13.60
C GLN A 82 -17.66 -0.61 -14.01
N PRO A 83 -17.61 -0.12 -15.27
CA PRO A 83 -16.72 1.00 -15.57
C PRO A 83 -17.16 2.16 -14.68
N GLU A 84 -16.23 2.73 -13.92
CA GLU A 84 -16.38 4.07 -13.36
C GLU A 84 -16.72 4.99 -14.55
N GLN A 85 -18.00 5.38 -14.65
CA GLN A 85 -18.41 6.42 -15.58
C GLN A 85 -18.07 7.74 -14.92
N GLU A 86 -17.00 8.36 -15.45
CA GLU A 86 -16.64 9.77 -15.30
C GLU A 86 -17.76 10.69 -15.80
#